data_AF-A0A840GXP5-F1
#
_entry.id   AF-A0A840GXP5-F1
#
_cell.length_a   1.000
_cell.length_b   1.000
_cell.length_c   1.000
_cell.angle_alpha   90.00
_cell.angle_beta   90.00
_cell.angle_gamma   90.00
#
_symmetry.space_group_name_H-M   'P 1'
#
loop_
_entity.id
_entity.type
_entity.pdbx_description
1 polymer ?
#
loop_
_entity_poly.entity_id
_entity_poly.type
_entity_poly.pdbx_seq_one_letter_code
_entity_poly.pdbx_strand_id
1 'polypeptide(L)' 'MSEQPDHEKLDLVEMRCQLTALRSKHSDNLLIASLLNRFFVKVAFLSGPTDAAHEQFLRSDFERTLTKVNEIAARSKPD' A
#
# COMPACT_ATOMS: atom_id res chain seq x y z
N MET A 1 32.54 3.32 10.49
CA MET A 1 31.86 2.53 9.44
C MET A 1 30.48 3.12 9.31
N SER A 2 30.16 3.71 8.17
CA SER A 2 28.82 4.21 7.91
C SER A 2 27.91 3.00 7.75
N GLU A 3 27.10 2.73 8.75
CA GLU A 3 25.99 1.77 8.68
C GLU A 3 25.09 2.28 7.54
N GLN A 4 25.21 1.65 6.37
CA GLN A 4 24.19 1.83 5.33
C GLN A 4 22.89 1.43 6.01
N PRO A 5 21.84 2.27 6.01
CA PRO A 5 20.56 1.84 6.53
C PRO A 5 20.19 0.61 5.74
N ASP A 6 20.09 -0.54 6.41
CA ASP A 6 19.58 -1.78 5.85
C ASP A 6 18.40 -1.38 4.98
N HIS A 7 18.57 -1.52 3.67
CA HIS A 7 17.47 -1.34 2.74
C HIS A 7 16.56 -2.52 3.04
N GLU A 8 15.71 -2.37 4.06
CA GLU A 8 14.82 -3.41 4.56
C GLU A 8 13.99 -3.83 3.38
N LYS A 9 14.31 -4.99 2.80
CA LYS A 9 13.74 -5.44 1.53
C LYS A 9 12.22 -5.34 1.64
N LEU A 10 11.57 -4.82 0.61
CA LEU A 10 10.12 -4.59 0.65
C LEU A 10 9.38 -5.89 1.00
N ASP A 11 8.76 -5.93 2.18
CA ASP A 11 8.00 -7.08 2.61
C ASP A 11 6.59 -7.05 2.00
N LEU A 12 6.43 -7.79 0.90
CA LEU A 12 5.16 -7.87 0.20
C LEU A 12 4.07 -8.56 1.02
N VAL A 13 4.43 -9.41 1.99
CA VAL A 13 3.46 -10.08 2.86
C VAL A 13 2.85 -9.06 3.81
N GLU A 14 3.69 -8.24 4.44
CA GLU A 14 3.24 -7.16 5.31
C GLU A 14 2.41 -6.13 4.54
N MET A 15 2.86 -5.73 3.34
CA MET A 15 2.10 -4.80 2.48
C MET A 15 0.69 -5.34 2.17
N ARG A 16 0.56 -6.62 1.82
CA ARG A 16 -0.76 -7.26 1.59
C ARG A 16 -1.60 -7.32 2.86
N CYS A 17 -0.99 -7.56 4.01
CA CYS A 17 -1.67 -7.54 5.30
C CYS A 17 -2.25 -6.15 5.60
N GLN A 18 -1.45 -5.09 5.43
CA GLN A 18 -1.87 -3.70 5.60
C GLN A 18 -3.03 -3.33 4.65
N LEU A 19 -2.96 -3.72 3.38
CA LEU A 19 -4.04 -3.49 2.40
C LEU A 19 -5.34 -4.18 2.83
N THR A 20 -5.25 -5.42 3.31
CA THR A 20 -6.40 -6.19 3.78
C THR A 20 -7.04 -5.52 4.99
N ALA A 21 -6.22 -5.08 5.96
CA ALA A 21 -6.69 -4.37 7.14
C ALA A 21 -7.39 -3.04 6.78
N LEU A 22 -6.80 -2.25 5.88
CA LEU A 22 -7.40 -1.00 5.39
C LEU A 22 -8.70 -1.23 4.64
N ARG A 23 -8.77 -2.30 3.82
CA ARG A 23 -9.99 -2.66 3.10
C ARG A 23 -11.10 -3.05 4.07
N SER A 24 -10.79 -3.81 5.11
CA SER A 24 -11.76 -4.15 6.16
C SER A 24 -12.21 -2.93 6.95
N LYS A 25 -11.31 -1.99 7.27
CA LYS A 25 -11.64 -0.74 7.97
C LYS A 25 -12.57 0.18 7.18
N HIS A 26 -12.43 0.20 5.86
CA HIS A 26 -13.16 1.07 4.95
C HIS A 26 -14.13 0.28 4.04
N SER A 27 -14.69 -0.82 4.56
CA SER A 27 -15.58 -1.72 3.82
C SER A 27 -16.73 -1.00 3.11
N ASP A 28 -17.30 0.00 3.77
CA ASP A 28 -18.48 0.74 3.30
C ASP A 28 -18.12 1.90 2.37
N ASN A 29 -16.85 2.28 2.30
CA ASN A 29 -16.39 3.35 1.42
C ASN A 29 -15.91 2.78 0.09
N LEU A 30 -16.82 2.69 -0.88
CA LEU A 30 -16.58 2.11 -2.20
C LEU A 30 -15.40 2.74 -2.95
N LEU A 31 -15.14 4.04 -2.75
CA LEU A 31 -14.00 4.74 -3.37
C LEU A 31 -12.67 4.23 -2.80
N ILE A 32 -12.57 4.12 -1.47
CA ILE A 32 -11.40 3.58 -0.79
C ILE A 32 -11.21 2.10 -1.14
N ALA A 33 -12.29 1.31 -1.10
CA ALA A 33 -12.24 -0.11 -1.44
C ALA A 33 -11.76 -0.36 -2.87
N SER A 34 -12.23 0.43 -3.84
CA SER A 34 -11.80 0.33 -5.25
C SER A 34 -10.32 0.67 -5.43
N LEU A 35 -9.85 1.72 -4.74
CA LEU A 35 -8.45 2.13 -4.77
C LEU A 35 -7.53 1.05 -4.19
N LEU A 36 -7.88 0.51 -3.02
CA LEU A 36 -7.13 -0.55 -2.36
C LEU A 36 -7.12 -1.85 -3.19
N ASN A 37 -8.25 -2.26 -3.75
CA ASN A 37 -8.33 -3.45 -4.60
C ASN A 37 -7.45 -3.34 -5.85
N ARG A 38 -7.41 -2.16 -6.48
CA ARG A 38 -6.55 -1.92 -7.65
C ARG A 38 -5.08 -2.16 -7.32
N PHE A 39 -4.62 -1.69 -6.17
CA PHE A 39 -3.24 -1.91 -5.75
C PHE A 39 -3.02 -3.37 -5.29
N PHE A 40 -3.97 -3.95 -4.56
CA PHE A 40 -3.91 -5.34 -4.10
C PHE A 40 -3.72 -6.32 -5.25
N VAL A 41 -4.46 -6.19 -6.36
CA VAL A 41 -4.31 -7.06 -7.53
C VAL A 41 -2.92 -6.96 -8.16
N LYS A 42 -2.30 -5.77 -8.15
CA LYS A 42 -0.92 -5.61 -8.66
C LYS A 42 0.09 -6.40 -7.84
N VAL A 43 -0.09 -6.45 -6.52
CA VAL A 43 0.85 -7.10 -5.62
C VAL A 43 0.49 -8.53 -5.29
N ALA A 44 -0.75 -8.98 -5.51
CA ALA A 44 -1.25 -10.31 -5.08
C ALA A 44 -0.46 -11.48 -5.67
N PHE A 45 0.03 -11.34 -6.90
CA PHE A 45 0.72 -12.40 -7.63
C PHE A 45 2.26 -12.27 -7.61
N LEU A 46 2.81 -11.27 -6.93
CA LEU A 46 4.25 -11.03 -6.87
C LEU A 46 4.90 -11.87 -5.76
N SER A 47 5.82 -12.78 -6.08
CA SER A 47 6.61 -13.46 -5.03
C SER A 47 7.65 -12.54 -4.38
N GLY A 48 8.00 -11.43 -5.04
CA GLY A 48 8.97 -10.44 -4.61
C GLY A 48 9.09 -9.32 -5.65
N PRO A 49 9.78 -8.21 -5.34
CA PRO A 49 10.17 -7.23 -6.34
C PRO A 49 11.12 -7.88 -7.36
N THR A 50 10.96 -7.51 -8.63
CA THR A 50 11.77 -8.05 -9.75
C THR A 50 13.19 -7.48 -9.76
N ASP A 51 13.32 -6.21 -9.37
CA ASP A 51 14.56 -5.44 -9.32
C ASP A 51 14.38 -4.26 -8.34
N ALA A 52 15.47 -3.59 -7.96
CA ALA A 52 15.45 -2.39 -7.13
C ALA A 52 14.52 -1.28 -7.67
N ALA A 53 14.45 -1.08 -9.00
CA ALA A 53 13.53 -0.12 -9.59
C ALA A 53 12.06 -0.51 -9.39
N HIS A 54 11.76 -1.81 -9.48
CA HIS A 54 10.42 -2.33 -9.22
C HIS A 54 10.07 -2.20 -7.72
N GLU A 55 11.02 -2.44 -6.82
CA GLU A 55 10.84 -2.25 -5.39
C GLU A 55 10.49 -0.80 -5.04
N GLN A 56 11.26 0.16 -5.56
CA GLN A 56 10.99 1.59 -5.35
C GLN A 56 9.63 2.00 -5.92
N PHE A 57 9.29 1.49 -7.11
CA PHE A 57 7.98 1.74 -7.70
C PHE A 57 6.84 1.24 -6.79
N LEU A 58 6.95 0.02 -6.25
CA LEU A 58 5.94 -0.55 -5.36
C LEU A 58 5.80 0.25 -4.07
N ARG A 59 6.92 0.70 -3.48
CA ARG A 59 6.90 1.59 -2.31
C ARG A 59 6.19 2.90 -2.61
N SER A 60 6.61 3.62 -3.65
CA SER A 60 6.01 4.91 -3.98
C SER A 60 4.53 4.81 -4.37
N ASP A 61 4.13 3.77 -5.10
CA ASP A 61 2.72 3.54 -5.46
C ASP A 61 1.88 3.14 -4.24
N PHE A 62 2.47 2.40 -3.28
CA PHE A 62 1.83 2.09 -2.00
C PHE A 62 1.65 3.34 -1.13
N GLU A 63 2.70 4.13 -0.92
CA GLU A 63 2.64 5.39 -0.15
C GLU A 63 1.59 6.33 -0.74
N ARG A 64 1.59 6.50 -2.07
CA ARG A 64 0.59 7.32 -2.77
C ARG A 64 -0.83 6.77 -2.59
N THR A 65 -1.00 5.45 -2.53
CA THR A 65 -2.27 4.81 -2.24
C THR A 65 -2.73 5.15 -0.83
N LEU A 66 -1.86 5.03 0.17
CA LEU A 66 -2.15 5.37 1.56
C LEU A 66 -2.52 6.85 1.74
N THR A 67 -1.78 7.77 1.10
CA THR A 67 -2.10 9.20 1.13
C THR A 67 -3.51 9.45 0.63
N LYS A 68 -3.89 8.89 -0.53
CA LYS A 68 -5.22 9.05 -1.09
C LYS A 68 -6.31 8.44 -0.22
N VAL A 69 -6.06 7.29 0.40
CA VAL A 69 -7.01 6.68 1.34
C VAL A 69 -7.25 7.63 2.52
N ASN A 70 -6.19 8.21 3.09
CA ASN A 70 -6.30 9.19 4.17
C ASN A 70 -7.06 10.45 3.73
N GLU A 71 -6.80 10.98 2.53
CA GLU A 71 -7.53 12.13 1.99
C GLU A 71 -9.03 11.86 1.82
N ILE A 72 -9.40 10.69 1.27
CA ILE A 72 -10.80 10.31 1.09
C ILE A 72 -11.46 10.07 2.46
N ALA A 73 -10.77 9.39 3.38
CA ALA A 73 -11.26 9.12 4.72
C ALA A 73 -11.49 10.42 5.51
N ALA A 74 -10.58 11.39 5.41
CA ALA A 74 -10.71 12.69 6.05
C ALA A 74 -11.92 13.48 5.52
N ARG A 75 -12.20 13.41 4.21
CA ARG A 75 -13.38 14.04 3.61
C ARG A 75 -14.70 13.34 3.94
N SER A 76 -14.65 12.06 4.30
CA SER A 76 -15.83 11.24 4.57
C SER A 76 -16.24 11.27 6.05
N LYS A 77 -15.47 11.92 6.92
CA LYS A 77 -15.80 12.06 8.34
C LYS A 77 -16.71 13.29 8.49
N PRO A 78 -18.01 13.14 8.85
CA PRO A 78 -18.79 14.27 9.29
C PRO A 78 -18.18 14.80 10.60
N ASP A 79 -18.10 16.11 10.73
CA ASP A 79 -17.75 16.83 11.96
C ASP A 79 -18.65 16.36 13.13
#